data_AF-A0A943YGZ1-F1
#
_entry.id   AF-A0A943YGZ1-F1
#
_cell.length_a   1.000
_cell.length_b   1.000
_cell.length_c   1.000
_cell.angle_alpha   90.00
_cell.angle_beta   90.00
_cell.angle_gamma   90.00
#
_symmetry.space_group_name_H-M   'P 1'
#
loop_
_entity.id
_entity.type
_entity.pdbx_description
1 polymer ?
#
loop_
_entity_poly.entity_id
_entity_poly.type
_entity_poly.pdbx_seq_one_letter_code
_entity_poly.pdbx_strand_id
1 'polypeptide(L)'
;MRDAFAAIAEGKYPFVSRGDQSGTHTKEVGLWPGELGITVDAASVEQYADWYTYSNAGMGVCLTMAAETGSYILSDKATFLTFQAGGAG
;
A
#
# COMPACT_ATOMS: atom_id res chain seq x y z
N MET A 1 -9.21 -11.82 4.58
CA MET A 1 -8.68 -10.53 4.06
C MET A 1 -7.58 -9.96 4.95
N ARG A 2 -7.67 -10.13 6.28
CA ARG A 2 -6.54 -9.84 7.20
C ARG A 2 -5.30 -10.71 6.95
N ASP A 3 -5.48 -11.92 6.41
CA ASP A 3 -4.39 -12.86 6.13
C ASP A 3 -3.35 -12.32 5.14
N ALA A 4 -3.75 -11.54 4.13
CA ALA A 4 -2.79 -11.02 3.15
C ALA A 4 -1.86 -9.98 3.77
N PHE A 5 -2.41 -9.06 4.55
CA PHE A 5 -1.63 -8.04 5.27
C PHE A 5 -0.77 -8.65 6.37
N ALA A 6 -1.30 -9.65 7.09
CA ALA A 6 -0.53 -10.42 8.06
C ALA A 6 0.64 -11.15 7.39
N ALA A 7 0.42 -11.82 6.26
CA ALA A 7 1.47 -12.50 5.51
C ALA A 7 2.53 -11.52 4.94
N ILE A 8 2.10 -10.34 4.48
CA ILE A 8 3.01 -9.28 4.04
C ILE A 8 3.90 -8.83 5.21
N ALA A 9 3.32 -8.62 6.38
CA ALA A 9 4.05 -8.20 7.58
C ALA A 9 4.99 -9.30 8.12
N GLU A 10 4.52 -10.55 8.22
CA GLU A 10 5.35 -11.69 8.64
C GLU A 10 6.53 -11.93 7.69
N GLY A 11 6.27 -11.88 6.38
CA GLY A 11 7.30 -12.05 5.37
C GLY A 11 8.12 -10.80 5.07
N LYS A 12 7.77 -9.64 5.68
CA LYS A 12 8.33 -8.32 5.36
C LYS A 12 8.38 -8.07 3.85
N TYR A 13 7.29 -8.42 3.17
CA TYR A 13 7.21 -8.23 1.72
C TYR A 13 7.11 -6.73 1.41
N PRO A 14 7.80 -6.25 0.37
CA PRO A 14 7.79 -4.83 0.03
C PRO A 14 6.36 -4.40 -0.32
N PHE A 15 5.89 -3.35 0.35
CA PHE A 15 4.54 -2.82 0.26
C PHE A 15 4.61 -1.31 0.04
N VAL A 16 3.90 -0.82 -0.96
CA VAL A 16 3.77 0.60 -1.28
C VAL A 16 2.42 1.08 -0.81
N SER A 17 2.43 1.94 0.20
CA SER A 17 1.26 2.68 0.64
C SER A 17 1.12 3.99 -0.10
N ARG A 18 -0.13 4.37 -0.36
CA ARG A 18 -0.44 5.67 -0.95
C ARG A 18 -0.01 6.81 -0.07
N GLY A 19 -0.19 6.69 1.25
CA GLY A 19 0.12 7.75 2.20
C GLY A 19 -0.61 9.08 1.97
N ASP A 20 -1.63 9.13 1.11
CA ASP A 20 -2.28 10.38 0.71
C ASP A 20 -3.41 10.81 1.67
N GLN A 21 -3.49 10.20 2.85
CA GLN A 21 -4.54 10.39 3.86
C GLN A 21 -5.98 10.27 3.31
N SER A 22 -6.14 9.64 2.15
CA SER A 22 -7.43 9.40 1.53
C SER A 22 -8.22 8.32 2.25
N GLY A 23 -9.51 8.21 1.95
CA GLY A 23 -10.34 7.12 2.49
C GLY A 23 -9.81 5.71 2.18
N THR A 24 -9.05 5.53 1.09
CA THR A 24 -8.39 4.26 0.76
C THR A 24 -7.22 3.99 1.69
N HIS A 25 -6.40 5.00 2.00
CA HIS A 25 -5.32 4.89 2.99
C HIS A 25 -5.87 4.54 4.38
N THR A 26 -6.94 5.20 4.82
CA THR A 26 -7.58 4.88 6.10
C THR A 26 -8.11 3.45 6.17
N LYS A 27 -8.64 2.92 5.05
CA LYS A 27 -9.05 1.50 4.98
C LYS A 27 -7.86 0.56 5.08
N GLU A 28 -6.75 0.88 4.42
CA GLU A 28 -5.51 0.10 4.49
C GLU A 28 -5.02 -0.06 5.93
N VAL A 29 -4.95 1.06 6.67
CA VAL A 29 -4.57 1.09 8.09
C VAL A 29 -5.44 0.14 8.93
N GLY A 30 -6.74 0.07 8.65
CA GLY A 30 -7.65 -0.85 9.33
C GLY A 30 -7.53 -2.33 8.92
N LEU A 31 -6.80 -2.64 7.85
CA LEU A 31 -6.50 -4.01 7.41
C LEU A 31 -5.22 -4.57 8.03
N TRP A 32 -4.28 -3.69 8.40
CA TRP A 32 -3.05 -4.09 9.07
C TRP A 32 -3.32 -4.75 10.43
N PRO A 33 -2.48 -5.72 10.84
CA PRO A 33 -2.53 -6.27 12.19
C PRO A 33 -2.34 -5.16 13.23
N GLY A 34 -3.21 -5.10 14.24
CA GLY A 34 -3.11 -4.11 15.31
C GLY A 34 -1.82 -4.21 16.11
N GLU A 35 -1.17 -5.38 16.10
CA GLU A 35 0.14 -5.62 16.72
C GLU A 35 1.27 -4.77 16.09
N LEU A 36 1.13 -4.41 14.81
CA LEU A 36 2.11 -3.54 14.15
C LEU A 36 1.95 -2.07 14.54
N GLY A 37 0.79 -1.66 15.06
CA GLY A 37 0.51 -0.26 15.39
C GLY A 37 0.58 0.69 14.19
N ILE A 38 0.36 0.19 12.97
CA ILE A 38 0.32 1.02 11.75
C ILE A 38 -0.87 1.97 11.84
N THR A 39 -0.64 3.24 11.55
CA THR A 39 -1.66 4.31 11.54
C THR A 39 -1.61 5.08 10.22
N VAL A 40 -2.50 6.06 10.07
CA VAL A 40 -2.47 6.99 8.92
C VAL A 40 -1.27 7.95 8.95
N ASP A 41 -0.52 7.96 10.04
CA ASP A 41 0.65 8.81 10.19
C ASP A 41 1.91 8.11 9.67
N ALA A 42 2.71 8.82 8.87
CA ALA A 42 3.96 8.29 8.34
C ALA A 42 4.93 7.86 9.46
N ALA A 43 4.92 8.53 10.62
CA ALA A 43 5.78 8.18 11.75
C ALA A 43 5.49 6.77 12.30
N SER A 44 4.25 6.29 12.19
CA SER A 44 3.89 4.94 12.64
C SER A 44 4.48 3.84 11.77
N VAL A 45 4.84 4.16 10.53
CA VAL A 45 5.43 3.23 9.55
C VAL A 45 6.91 3.47 9.30
N GLU A 46 7.52 4.51 9.88
CA GLU A 46 8.97 4.76 9.76
C GLU A 46 9.81 3.56 10.22
N GLN A 47 9.39 2.88 11.29
CA GLN A 47 10.05 1.66 11.77
C GLN A 47 9.92 0.47 10.81
N TYR A 48 8.96 0.54 9.88
CA TYR A 48 8.72 -0.46 8.84
C TYR A 48 9.24 -0.01 7.47
N ALA A 49 9.94 1.13 7.36
CA ALA A 49 10.44 1.68 6.09
C ALA A 49 11.36 0.72 5.29
N ASP A 50 11.83 -0.35 5.92
CA ASP A 50 12.58 -1.44 5.29
C ASP A 50 11.75 -2.20 4.25
N TRP A 51 10.45 -2.39 4.50
CA TRP A 51 9.52 -3.10 3.62
C TRP A 51 8.22 -2.33 3.35
N TYR A 52 7.93 -1.25 4.07
CA TYR A 52 6.74 -0.43 3.92
C TYR A 52 7.14 0.95 3.38
N THR A 53 6.85 1.20 2.11
CA THR A 53 7.14 2.45 1.42
C THR A 53 5.93 3.37 1.47
N TYR A 54 6.09 4.51 2.13
CA TYR A 54 5.09 5.57 2.15
C TYR A 54 5.28 6.50 0.94
N SER A 55 4.48 6.32 -0.12
CA SER A 55 4.65 7.06 -1.38
C SER A 55 4.15 8.51 -1.29
N ASN A 56 3.17 8.78 -0.42
CA ASN A 56 2.45 10.07 -0.32
C ASN A 56 2.00 10.61 -1.70
N ALA A 57 1.66 9.71 -2.62
CA ALA A 57 1.44 10.03 -4.02
C ALA A 57 0.08 9.50 -4.51
N GLY A 58 -0.36 10.03 -5.65
CA GLY A 58 -1.58 9.57 -6.31
C GLY A 58 -1.49 8.10 -6.73
N MET A 59 -2.65 7.48 -6.95
CA MET A 59 -2.72 6.03 -7.21
C MET A 59 -1.93 5.56 -8.44
N GLY A 60 -1.89 6.36 -9.50
CA GLY A 60 -1.12 6.03 -10.70
C GLY A 60 0.37 5.89 -10.42
N VAL A 61 0.96 6.85 -9.69
CA VAL A 61 2.38 6.81 -9.33
C VAL A 61 2.68 5.61 -8.43
N CYS A 62 1.83 5.36 -7.44
CA CYS A 62 2.03 4.23 -6.54
C CYS A 62 1.91 2.87 -7.25
N LEU A 63 0.98 2.74 -8.21
CA LEU A 63 0.83 1.53 -9.02
C LEU A 63 2.04 1.31 -9.93
N THR A 64 2.55 2.37 -10.57
CA THR A 64 3.79 2.28 -11.37
C THR A 64 4.97 1.88 -10.49
N MET A 65 5.16 2.52 -9.33
CA MET A 65 6.22 2.16 -8.39
C MET A 65 6.10 0.70 -7.93
N ALA A 66 4.91 0.25 -7.56
CA ALA A 66 4.68 -1.14 -7.15
C ALA A 66 4.98 -2.11 -8.29
N ALA A 67 4.60 -1.79 -9.52
CA ALA A 67 4.90 -2.60 -10.70
C ALA A 67 6.41 -2.65 -11.03
N GLU A 68 7.12 -1.54 -10.90
CA GLU A 68 8.56 -1.46 -11.15
C GLU A 68 9.40 -2.15 -10.08
N THR A 69 8.98 -2.05 -8.81
CA THR A 69 9.69 -2.60 -7.65
C THR A 69 9.25 -4.02 -7.30
N GLY A 70 8.19 -4.53 -7.91
CA GLY A 70 7.56 -5.80 -7.53
C GLY A 70 6.93 -5.77 -6.13
N SER A 71 6.50 -4.59 -5.68
CA SER A 71 5.89 -4.40 -4.36
C SER A 71 4.38 -4.64 -4.38
N TYR A 72 3.82 -4.96 -3.23
CA TYR A 72 2.39 -5.04 -2.99
C TYR A 72 1.80 -3.64 -2.78
N ILE A 73 0.56 -3.42 -3.17
CA ILE A 73 -0.14 -2.15 -2.96
C ILE A 73 -1.64 -2.40 -2.79
N LEU A 74 -2.28 -1.66 -1.88
CA LEU A 74 -3.73 -1.65 -1.79
C LEU A 74 -4.31 -0.67 -2.82
N SER A 75 -5.10 -1.21 -3.75
CA SER A 75 -5.86 -0.42 -4.72
C SER A 75 -7.28 -0.96 -4.85
N ASP A 76 -8.23 -0.06 -5.07
CA ASP A 76 -9.59 -0.44 -5.40
C ASP A 76 -9.63 -1.12 -6.78
N LYS A 77 -10.40 -2.21 -6.90
CA LYS A 77 -10.50 -2.99 -8.14
C LYS A 77 -10.84 -2.12 -9.36
N ALA A 78 -11.69 -1.11 -9.20
CA ALA A 78 -12.04 -0.18 -10.27
C ALA A 78 -10.82 0.62 -10.74
N THR A 79 -10.01 1.14 -9.82
CA THR A 79 -8.80 1.91 -10.17
C THR A 79 -7.72 1.02 -10.77
N PHE A 80 -7.53 -0.20 -10.25
CA PHE A 80 -6.64 -1.18 -10.85
C PHE A 80 -7.07 -1.55 -12.28
N LEU A 81 -8.37 -1.78 -12.52
CA LEU A 81 -8.89 -2.06 -13.85
C LEU A 81 -8.73 -0.86 -14.79
N THR A 82 -8.94 0.37 -14.32
CA THR A 82 -8.68 1.58 -15.12
C THR A 82 -7.19 1.75 -15.43
N PHE A 83 -6.31 1.46 -14.48
CA PHE A 83 -4.87 1.47 -14.72
C PHE A 83 -4.46 0.40 -15.73
N GLN A 84 -4.97 -0.83 -15.60
CA GLN A 84 -4.72 -1.91 -16.55
C GLN A 84 -5.31 -1.62 -17.93
N ALA A 85 -6.51 -1.02 -17.99
CA ALA A 85 -7.20 -0.69 -19.24
C ALA A 85 -6.64 0.57 -19.92
N GLY A 86 -6.08 1.51 -19.16
CA GLY A 86 -5.49 2.76 -19.65
C GLY A 86 -3.97 2.75 -19.74
N GLY A 87 -3.30 1.73 -19.20
CA GLY A 87 -1.85 1.59 -19.10
C GLY A 87 -1.19 0.80 -20.24
N ALA A 88 -1.84 0.74 -21.40
CA ALA A 88 -1.24 0.30 -22.66
C ALA A 88 -1.65 1.31 -23.74
N GLY A 89 -1.00 2.46 -23.73
CA GLY A 89 -1.05 3.47 -24.78
C GLY A 89 0.34 4.01 -25.03
#